data_AF-A0AA48LXT4-F1
#
_entry.id   AF-A0AA48LXT4-F1
#
_cell.length_a   1.000
_cell.length_b   1.000
_cell.length_c   1.000
_cell.angle_alpha   90.00
_cell.angle_beta   90.00
_cell.angle_gamma   90.00
#
_symmetry.space_group_name_H-M   'P 1'
#
loop_
_entity.id
_entity.type
_entity.pdbx_description
1 polymer ?
#
loop_
_entity_poly.entity_id
_entity_poly.type
_entity_poly.pdbx_seq_one_letter_code
_entity_poly.pdbx_strand_id
1 'polypeptide(L)' 'MAVTRGARRFLRACGFAVLGELPLPNGRRADLVALAPDGALRIIEVKSSRADFQADRKWTDYRD' A
#
# COMPACT_ATOMS: atom_id res chain seq x y z
N MET A 1 11.10 7.19 0.45
CA MET A 1 11.00 6.73 1.85
C MET A 1 10.16 7.61 2.78
N ALA A 2 10.15 8.95 2.63
CA ALA A 2 9.37 9.82 3.52
C ALA A 2 7.85 9.58 3.43
N VAL A 3 7.31 9.48 2.20
CA VAL A 3 5.87 9.29 1.95
C VAL A 3 5.37 7.97 2.57
N THR A 4 6.03 6.85 2.28
CA THR A 4 5.66 5.53 2.84
C THR A 4 5.67 5.51 4.37
N ARG A 5 6.66 6.18 4.98
CA ARG A 5 6.75 6.30 6.44
C ARG A 5 5.59 7.14 7.02
N GLY A 6 5.26 8.26 6.36
CA GLY A 6 4.12 9.10 6.72
C GLY A 6 2.80 8.34 6.63
N ALA A 7 2.56 7.64 5.52
CA ALA A 7 1.38 6.82 5.31
C ALA A 7 1.25 5.72 6.37
N ARG A 8 2.33 5.01 6.70
CA ARG A 8 2.35 4.03 7.79
C ARG A 8 1.95 4.63 9.13
N ARG A 9 2.50 5.79 9.49
CA ARG A 9 2.17 6.47 10.75
C ARG A 9 0.71 6.89 10.81
N PHE A 10 0.19 7.45 9.71
CA PHE A 10 -1.22 7.83 9.60
C PHE A 10 -2.14 6.61 9.78
N LEU A 11 -1.90 5.52 9.05
CA LEU A 11 -2.69 4.29 9.14
C LEU A 11 -2.67 3.72 10.56
N ARG A 12 -1.50 3.70 11.22
CA ARG A 12 -1.37 3.26 12.61
C ARG A 12 -2.17 4.15 13.57
N ALA A 13 -2.17 5.47 13.37
CA ALA A 13 -2.98 6.40 14.15
C ALA A 13 -4.49 6.18 13.95
N CYS A 14 -4.90 5.71 12.77
CA CYS A 14 -6.27 5.30 12.49
C CYS A 14 -6.62 3.88 13.00
N GLY A 15 -5.74 3.21 13.75
CA GLY A 15 -5.99 1.89 14.34
C GLY A 15 -5.69 0.70 13.41
N PHE A 16 -5.05 0.92 12.27
CA PHE A 16 -4.72 -0.18 11.35
C PHE A 16 -3.47 -0.93 11.82
N ALA A 17 -3.48 -2.26 11.66
CA ALA A 17 -2.25 -3.03 11.59
C ALA A 17 -1.66 -2.89 10.18
N VAL A 18 -0.36 -2.59 10.06
CA VAL A 18 0.26 -2.26 8.76
C VAL A 18 1.54 -3.06 8.56
N LEU A 19 1.59 -3.80 7.46
CA LEU A 19 2.78 -4.43 6.88
C LEU A 19 3.23 -3.62 5.66
N GLY A 20 4.45 -3.81 5.21
CA GLY A 20 4.87 -3.22 3.94
C GLY A 20 5.98 -4.01 3.31
N GLU A 21 6.20 -3.73 2.03
CA GLU A 21 7.01 -4.56 1.14
C GLU A 21 6.53 -6.03 1.13
N LEU A 22 5.21 -6.24 1.19
CA LEU A 22 4.62 -7.58 1.27
C LEU A 22 4.65 -8.25 -0.12
N PRO A 23 5.36 -9.38 -0.30
CA PRO A 23 5.29 -10.15 -1.54
C PRO A 23 3.90 -10.79 -1.69
N LEU A 24 3.40 -10.80 -2.93
CA LEU A 24 2.11 -11.37 -3.30
C LEU A 24 2.31 -12.65 -4.12
N PRO A 25 1.36 -13.61 -4.10
CA PRO A 25 1.49 -14.89 -4.80
C PRO A 25 1.73 -14.79 -6.31
N ASN A 26 1.34 -13.68 -6.94
CA ASN A 26 1.55 -13.41 -8.37
C ASN A 26 2.95 -12.82 -8.70
N GLY A 27 3.91 -12.93 -7.77
CA GLY A 27 5.27 -12.40 -7.95
C GLY A 27 5.39 -10.88 -7.83
N ARG A 28 4.31 -10.17 -7.48
CA ARG A 28 4.34 -8.73 -7.20
C ARG A 28 4.65 -8.45 -5.73
N ARG A 29 4.79 -7.17 -5.40
CA ARG A 29 4.96 -6.69 -4.04
C ARG A 29 4.05 -5.49 -3.82
N ALA A 30 3.29 -5.52 -2.73
CA ALA A 30 2.53 -4.38 -2.25
C ALA A 30 3.43 -3.48 -1.40
N ASP A 31 3.40 -2.17 -1.64
CA ASP A 31 4.19 -1.23 -0.84
C ASP A 31 3.74 -1.24 0.62
N LEU A 32 2.43 -1.19 0.87
CA LEU A 32 1.80 -1.35 2.18
C LEU A 32 0.56 -2.23 2.10
N VAL A 33 0.34 -3.02 3.14
CA VAL A 33 -0.92 -3.74 3.38
C VAL A 33 -1.40 -3.36 4.78
N ALA A 34 -2.65 -2.91 4.86
CA ALA A 34 -3.27 -2.45 6.10
C ALA A 34 -4.52 -3.26 6.41
N LEU A 35 -4.59 -3.78 7.64
CA LEU A 35 -5.75 -4.45 8.20
C LEU A 35 -6.47 -3.47 9.15
N ALA A 36 -7.72 -3.18 8.82
CA ALA A 36 -8.60 -2.33 9.63
C ALA A 36 -9.11 -3.09 10.88
N PRO A 37 -9.58 -2.36 11.92
CA PRO A 37 -10.20 -2.98 13.09
C PRO A 37 -11.45 -3.81 12.78
N ASP A 38 -12.16 -3.51 11.69
CA ASP A 38 -13.33 -4.24 11.21
C ASP A 38 -12.98 -5.47 10.35
N GLY A 39 -11.69 -5.76 10.16
CA GLY A 39 -11.19 -6.87 9.36
C GLY A 39 -10.98 -6.55 7.88
N ALA A 40 -11.31 -5.34 7.41
CA ALA A 40 -11.08 -4.97 6.01
C ALA A 40 -9.58 -4.87 5.69
N LEU A 41 -9.16 -5.51 4.60
CA LEU A 41 -7.80 -5.43 4.07
C LEU A 41 -7.71 -4.36 2.98
N ARG A 42 -6.62 -3.59 2.99
CA ARG A 42 -6.32 -2.56 1.98
C ARG A 42 -4.89 -2.70 1.49
N ILE A 43 -4.71 -2.71 0.17
CA ILE A 43 -3.41 -2.57 -0.50
C ILE A 43 -3.20 -1.09 -0.81
N ILE A 44 -2.07 -0.53 -0.39
CA ILE A 44 -1.71 0.86 -0.67
C ILE A 44 -0.37 0.87 -1.41
N GLU A 45 -0.39 1.40 -2.64
CA GLU A 45 0.78 1.66 -3.48
C GLU A 45 1.24 3.11 -3.31
N VAL A 46 2.53 3.34 -3.07
CA VAL A 46 3.08 4.68 -2.82
C VAL A 46 3.86 5.16 -4.02
N LYS A 47 3.38 6.21 -4.68
CA LYS A 47 4.07 6.86 -5.81
C LYS A 47 4.60 8.21 -5.38
N SER A 48 5.93 8.36 -5.40
CA SER A 48 6.61 9.58 -4.96
C SER A 48 6.73 10.65 -6.05
N SER A 49 6.40 10.31 -7.29
CA SER A 49 6.43 11.23 -8.41
C SER A 49 5.32 10.94 -9.42
N ARG A 50 5.04 11.91 -10.30
CA ARG A 50 4.12 11.70 -11.43
C ARG A 50 4.64 10.62 -12.38
N ALA A 51 5.96 10.56 -12.58
CA ALA A 51 6.58 9.54 -13.42
C ALA A 51 6.39 8.13 -12.80
N ASP A 52 6.58 7.98 -11.49
CA ASP A 52 6.35 6.72 -10.77
C ASP A 52 4.90 6.24 -10.95
N PHE A 53 3.95 7.18 -10.85
CA PHE A 53 2.53 6.89 -11.04
C PHE A 53 2.21 6.46 -12.48
N GLN A 54 2.73 7.18 -13.48
CA GLN A 54 2.47 6.87 -14.89
C GLN A 54 3.14 5.56 -15.36
N ALA A 55 4.28 5.19 -14.75
CA ALA A 55 4.96 3.94 -15.02
C ALA A 55 4.23 2.74 -14.42
N ASP A 56 3.49 2.93 -13.33
CA ASP A 56 2.68 1.86 -12.73
C ASP A 56 1.40 1.65 -13.53
N ARG A 57 1.41 0.67 -14.43
CA ARG A 57 0.25 0.30 -15.25
C ARG A 57 -0.57 -0.85 -14.69
N LYS A 58 -0.18 -1.39 -13.53
CA LYS A 58 -0.73 -2.63 -12.98
C LYS A 58 -1.61 -2.43 -11.74
N TRP A 59 -1.68 -1.20 -11.22
CA TRP A 59 -2.43 -0.90 -10.01
C TRP A 59 -3.94 -1.19 -10.14
N THR A 60 -4.48 -1.17 -11.36
CA THR A 60 -5.88 -1.50 -11.64
C THR A 60 -6.25 -2.93 -11.26
N ASP A 61 -5.28 -3.84 -11.24
CA ASP A 61 -5.50 -5.26 -10.91
C ASP A 61 -5.82 -5.48 -9.42
N TYR A 62 -5.70 -4.44 -8.58
CA TYR A 62 -6.03 -4.47 -7.16
C TYR A 62 -7.39 -3.86 -6.83
N ARG A 63 -8.15 -3.43 -7.84
CA ARG A 63 -9.41 -2.69 -7.67
C ARG A 63 -10.61 -3.60 -7.40
N ASP A 64 -10.54 -4.84 -7.86
CA ASP A 64 -11.61 -5.83 -7.81
C ASP A 64 -11.28 -6.91 -6.75
#